data_AF-A0A2E2D6P4-F1
#
_entry.id   AF-A0A2E2D6P4-F1
#
_cell.length_a   1.000
_cell.length_b   1.000
_cell.length_c   1.000
_cell.angle_alpha   90.00
_cell.angle_beta   90.00
_cell.angle_gamma   90.00
#
_symmetry.space_group_name_H-M   'P 1'
#
loop_
_entity.id
_entity.type
_entity.pdbx_description
1 polymer ?
#
loop_
_entity_poly.entity_id
_entity_poly.type
_entity_poly.pdbx_seq_one_letter_code
_entity_poly.pdbx_strand_id
1 'polypeptide(L)'
;MGVDFYSCNSCGESKYSEYVDSCFRCGTSLCTDCLVNDDVNSKFAYDYGTKFDESKIDQLCEELYMQKEDFYDSEGNPYWKDGEIIDDTNIQPKYCPYCSGKEVNKEGLFEYLVEKYKIDINKEWVEYNNQ
;
A
#
# COMPACT_ATOMS: atom_id res chain seq x y z
N MET A 1 -3.50 -28.78 14.29
CA MET A 1 -3.70 -27.43 13.74
C MET A 1 -3.38 -27.53 12.27
N GLY A 2 -4.31 -27.18 11.39
CA GLY A 2 -4.04 -27.13 9.94
C GLY A 2 -3.08 -25.98 9.67
N VAL A 3 -2.15 -26.17 8.74
CA VAL A 3 -1.32 -25.09 8.21
C VAL A 3 -2.06 -24.52 7.01
N ASP A 4 -2.32 -23.21 7.03
CA ASP A 4 -3.02 -22.54 5.95
C ASP A 4 -2.03 -22.20 4.82
N PHE A 5 -2.44 -22.50 3.60
CA PHE A 5 -1.68 -22.23 2.39
C PHE A 5 -2.37 -21.15 1.56
N TYR A 6 -1.57 -20.25 1.00
CA TYR A 6 -2.03 -19.15 0.17
C TYR A 6 -1.30 -19.18 -1.16
N SER A 7 -2.02 -18.87 -2.25
CA SER A 7 -1.48 -18.85 -3.60
C SER A 7 -0.96 -17.46 -3.97
N CYS A 8 0.26 -17.39 -4.49
CA CYS A 8 0.78 -16.17 -5.09
C CYS A 8 0.15 -15.95 -6.47
N ASN A 9 -0.43 -14.77 -6.70
CA ASN A 9 -1.04 -14.41 -7.99
C ASN A 9 0.01 -14.21 -9.10
N SER A 10 1.29 -14.06 -8.74
CA SER A 10 2.38 -13.84 -9.69
C SER A 10 2.98 -15.12 -10.26
N CYS A 11 3.46 -16.02 -9.40
CA CYS A 11 4.04 -17.29 -9.83
C CYS A 11 3.05 -18.46 -9.84
N GLY A 12 1.87 -18.31 -9.22
CA GLY A 12 0.88 -19.37 -9.08
C GLY A 12 1.20 -20.42 -8.01
N GLU A 13 2.35 -20.31 -7.32
CA GLU A 13 2.72 -21.26 -6.27
C GLU A 13 1.88 -21.07 -5.01
N SER A 14 1.53 -22.19 -4.36
CA SER A 14 0.95 -22.20 -3.02
C SER A 14 2.05 -22.32 -1.98
N LYS A 15 2.15 -21.35 -1.07
CA LYS A 15 3.12 -21.35 0.03
C LYS A 15 2.42 -21.20 1.37
N TYR A 16 3.17 -21.39 2.45
CA TYR A 16 2.69 -21.12 3.79
C TYR A 16 2.35 -19.63 3.97
N SER A 17 1.40 -19.35 4.84
CA SER A 17 0.96 -17.99 5.19
C SER A 17 2.09 -17.04 5.60
N GLU A 18 3.17 -17.56 6.19
CA GLU A 18 4.34 -16.75 6.58
C GLU A 18 5.15 -16.20 5.38
N TYR A 19 4.99 -16.78 4.18
CA TYR A 19 5.72 -16.41 2.97
C TYR A 19 4.85 -15.71 1.91
N VAL A 20 3.54 -15.64 2.14
CA VAL A 20 2.57 -15.08 1.20
C VAL A 20 1.63 -14.17 1.97
N ASP A 21 1.46 -12.97 1.46
CA ASP A 21 0.52 -12.02 2.01
C ASP A 21 -0.14 -11.21 0.89
N SER A 22 -1.18 -10.46 1.21
CA SER A 22 -1.85 -9.57 0.26
C SER A 22 -1.15 -8.21 0.22
N CYS A 23 -1.20 -7.52 -0.91
CA CYS A 23 -0.85 -6.11 -0.95
C CYS A 23 -1.99 -5.29 -0.30
N PHE A 24 -1.70 -4.47 0.71
CA PHE A 24 -2.76 -3.76 1.44
C PHE A 24 -3.60 -2.82 0.56
N ARG A 25 -3.04 -2.35 -0.57
CA ARG A 25 -3.73 -1.39 -1.46
C ARG A 25 -4.56 -2.04 -2.57
N CYS A 26 -4.07 -3.12 -3.17
CA CYS A 26 -4.75 -3.76 -4.31
C CYS A 26 -5.29 -5.17 -4.00
N GLY A 27 -5.03 -5.70 -2.80
CA GLY A 27 -5.46 -7.02 -2.35
C GLY A 27 -4.80 -8.20 -3.09
N THR A 28 -3.87 -7.95 -4.00
CA THR A 28 -3.20 -9.02 -4.75
C THR A 28 -2.32 -9.83 -3.81
N SER A 29 -2.52 -11.15 -3.78
CA SER A 29 -1.71 -12.06 -2.98
C SER A 29 -0.36 -12.33 -3.65
N LEU A 30 0.72 -12.16 -2.89
CA LEU A 30 2.11 -12.19 -3.37
C LEU A 30 2.96 -13.00 -2.42
N CYS A 31 3.82 -13.85 -2.98
CA CYS A 31 4.91 -14.43 -2.21
C CYS A 31 6.12 -13.47 -2.18
N THR A 32 6.96 -13.62 -1.16
CA THR A 32 8.18 -12.82 -0.99
C THR A 32 9.13 -12.86 -2.20
N ASP A 33 9.21 -14.00 -2.89
CA ASP A 33 10.03 -14.13 -4.12
C ASP A 33 9.53 -13.31 -5.32
N CYS A 34 8.26 -12.89 -5.32
CA CYS A 34 7.65 -12.14 -6.42
C CYS A 34 7.54 -10.64 -6.13
N LEU A 35 8.08 -10.18 -5.01
CA LEU A 35 8.10 -8.76 -4.66
C LEU A 35 9.11 -8.00 -5.53
N VAL A 36 8.83 -6.71 -5.74
CA VAL A 36 9.76 -5.76 -6.33
C VAL A 36 10.45 -4.96 -5.23
N ASN A 37 11.59 -4.34 -5.53
CA ASN A 37 12.32 -3.48 -4.59
C ASN A 37 12.60 -4.16 -3.24
N ASP A 38 13.23 -5.34 -3.28
CA ASP A 38 13.55 -6.13 -2.08
C ASP A 38 14.71 -5.51 -1.25
N ASP A 39 14.46 -4.35 -0.65
CA ASP A 39 15.38 -3.65 0.25
C ASP A 39 15.39 -4.23 1.67
N VAL A 40 14.34 -5.00 2.02
CA VAL A 40 14.21 -5.71 3.29
C VAL A 40 15.03 -7.00 3.30
N ASN A 41 15.09 -7.72 2.17
CA ASN A 41 15.78 -9.00 2.01
C ASN A 41 15.35 -10.03 3.07
N SER A 42 14.04 -10.10 3.34
CA SER A 42 13.46 -11.08 4.26
C SER A 42 12.70 -12.15 3.48
N LYS A 43 12.74 -13.37 4.00
CA LYS A 43 11.89 -14.43 3.48
C LYS A 43 10.44 -14.30 3.94
N PHE A 44 10.17 -13.57 5.02
CA PHE A 44 8.84 -13.51 5.63
C PHE A 44 8.02 -12.34 5.11
N ALA A 45 6.75 -12.59 4.80
CA ALA A 45 5.89 -11.58 4.20
C ALA A 45 5.58 -10.41 5.16
N TYR A 46 5.48 -10.69 6.47
CA TYR A 46 5.21 -9.65 7.47
C TYR A 46 6.31 -8.58 7.54
N ASP A 47 7.56 -8.91 7.22
CA ASP A 47 8.66 -7.92 7.23
C ASP A 47 8.53 -6.85 6.13
N TYR A 48 7.66 -7.09 5.14
CA TYR A 48 7.32 -6.14 4.08
C TYR A 48 6.11 -5.26 4.43
N GLY A 49 5.68 -5.27 5.69
CA GLY A 49 4.65 -4.41 6.25
C GLY A 49 5.07 -2.95 6.41
N THR A 50 4.14 -2.14 6.91
CA THR A 50 4.36 -0.72 7.17
C THR A 50 5.19 -0.53 8.43
N LYS A 51 6.31 0.19 8.30
CA LYS A 51 7.14 0.58 9.44
C LYS A 51 6.51 1.74 10.18
N PHE A 52 6.41 1.60 11.50
CA PHE A 52 6.01 2.70 12.37
C PHE A 52 7.09 3.78 12.40
N ASP A 53 6.66 5.03 12.28
CA ASP A 53 7.48 6.23 12.39
C ASP A 53 6.59 7.30 13.01
N GLU A 54 6.80 7.57 14.30
CA GLU A 54 5.97 8.51 15.06
C GLU A 54 5.97 9.91 14.42
N SER A 55 7.09 10.31 13.80
CA SER A 55 7.20 11.60 13.10
C SER A 55 6.31 11.71 11.86
N LYS A 56 5.82 10.57 11.35
CA LYS A 56 4.95 10.45 10.17
C LYS A 56 3.56 9.90 10.50
N ILE A 57 3.10 9.99 11.75
CA ILE A 57 1.75 9.55 12.17
C ILE A 57 0.65 10.03 11.23
N ASP A 58 0.67 11.29 10.79
CA ASP A 58 -0.35 11.82 9.87
C ASP A 58 -0.39 11.05 8.54
N GLN A 59 0.77 10.70 7.99
CA GLN A 59 0.87 9.91 6.76
C GLN A 59 0.44 8.46 7.00
N LEU A 60 0.81 7.87 8.15
CA LEU A 60 0.39 6.52 8.51
C LEU A 60 -1.13 6.42 8.67
N CYS A 61 -1.78 7.43 9.24
CA CYS A 61 -3.24 7.51 9.34
C CYS A 61 -3.90 7.47 7.96
N GLU A 62 -3.36 8.24 7.00
CA GLU A 62 -3.86 8.26 5.62
C GLU A 62 -3.62 6.94 4.89
N GLU A 63 -2.43 6.35 5.04
CA GLU A 63 -2.05 5.11 4.36
C GLU A 63 -2.81 3.87 4.87
N LEU A 64 -3.03 3.80 6.17
CA LEU A 64 -3.68 2.66 6.83
C LEU A 64 -5.18 2.87 7.07
N TYR A 65 -5.71 4.05 6.75
CA TYR A 65 -7.09 4.45 7.06
C TYR A 65 -7.42 4.33 8.55
N MET A 66 -6.46 4.66 9.40
CA MET A 66 -6.55 4.61 10.87
C MET A 66 -6.63 6.03 11.46
N GLN A 67 -7.15 6.14 12.68
CA GLN A 67 -7.11 7.37 13.46
C GLN A 67 -5.82 7.43 14.28
N LYS A 68 -5.40 8.64 14.69
CA LYS A 68 -4.18 8.79 15.50
C LYS A 68 -4.25 7.98 16.78
N GLU A 69 -5.42 7.96 17.41
CA GLU A 69 -5.69 7.25 18.66
C GLU A 69 -5.46 5.74 18.53
N ASP A 70 -5.57 5.17 17.33
CA ASP A 70 -5.34 3.73 17.11
C ASP A 70 -3.85 3.34 17.26
N PHE A 71 -2.94 4.33 17.22
CA PHE A 71 -1.50 4.11 17.38
C PHE A 71 -1.02 4.22 18.84
N TYR A 72 -1.86 4.70 19.75
CA TYR A 72 -1.49 4.96 21.14
C TYR A 72 -2.39 4.21 22.14
N ASP A 73 -1.82 3.87 23.29
CA ASP A 73 -2.57 3.32 24.42
C ASP A 73 -3.38 4.40 25.16
N SER A 74 -4.15 4.00 26.17
CA SER A 74 -4.93 4.92 27.00
C SER A 74 -4.10 5.91 27.83
N GLU A 75 -2.80 5.66 27.97
CA GLU A 75 -1.84 6.52 28.69
C GLU A 75 -1.11 7.48 27.73
N GLY A 76 -1.31 7.33 26.41
CA GLY A 76 -0.68 8.13 25.36
C GLY A 76 0.67 7.62 24.90
N ASN A 77 1.05 6.37 25.21
CA ASN A 77 2.27 5.75 24.69
C ASN A 77 1.99 5.01 23.37
N PRO A 78 2.89 5.06 22.38
CA PRO A 78 2.69 4.35 21.13
C PRO A 78 2.80 2.82 21.33
N TYR A 79 1.97 2.06 20.61
CA TYR A 79 2.01 0.58 20.66
C TYR A 79 3.27 0.00 20.01
N TRP A 80 3.81 0.69 19.00
CA TRP A 80 5.02 0.31 18.27
C TRP A 80 6.11 1.35 18.48
N LYS A 81 7.37 0.91 18.41
CA LYS A 81 8.53 1.81 18.39
C LYS A 81 8.91 2.18 16.97
N ASP A 82 9.59 3.30 16.80
CA ASP A 82 10.12 3.72 15.50
C ASP A 82 10.94 2.60 14.85
N GLY A 83 10.57 2.24 13.62
CA GLY A 83 11.18 1.20 12.81
C GLY A 83 10.62 -0.21 13.03
N GLU A 84 9.75 -0.43 14.02
CA GLU A 84 9.00 -1.68 14.14
C GLU A 84 7.93 -1.78 13.04
N ILE A 85 7.64 -3.00 12.60
CA ILE A 85 6.56 -3.23 11.65
C ILE A 85 5.24 -3.21 12.43
N ILE A 86 4.28 -2.44 11.95
CA ILE A 86 2.92 -2.43 12.49
C ILE A 86 2.28 -3.75 12.09
N ASP A 87 1.76 -4.47 13.09
CA ASP A 87 1.10 -5.75 12.90
C ASP A 87 -0.10 -5.61 11.94
N ASP A 88 -0.36 -6.65 11.16
CA ASP A 88 -1.51 -6.74 10.24
C ASP A 88 -1.57 -5.67 9.13
N THR A 89 -0.47 -4.97 8.83
CA THR A 89 -0.45 -3.96 7.74
C THR A 89 -0.26 -4.51 6.33
N ASN A 90 -0.12 -5.83 6.18
CA ASN A 90 0.04 -6.54 4.91
C ASN A 90 1.22 -6.01 4.05
N ILE A 91 1.47 -6.54 2.85
CA ILE A 91 2.60 -6.10 2.01
C ILE A 91 2.38 -4.66 1.52
N GLN A 92 3.39 -3.80 1.74
CA GLN A 92 3.35 -2.42 1.24
C GLN A 92 3.34 -2.37 -0.30
N PRO A 93 2.57 -1.45 -0.90
CA PRO A 93 2.45 -1.31 -2.35
C PRO A 93 3.76 -1.06 -3.10
N LYS A 94 4.76 -0.44 -2.44
CA LYS A 94 6.09 -0.24 -3.05
C LYS A 94 6.80 -1.55 -3.42
N TYR A 95 6.39 -2.67 -2.80
CA TYR A 95 6.88 -4.01 -3.06
C TYR A 95 5.98 -4.81 -4.01
N CYS A 96 4.79 -4.30 -4.34
CA CYS A 96 3.83 -4.97 -5.20
C CYS A 96 4.17 -4.74 -6.69
N PRO A 97 4.35 -5.79 -7.51
CA PRO A 97 4.57 -5.62 -8.95
C PRO A 97 3.31 -5.17 -9.71
N TYR A 98 2.13 -5.27 -9.09
CA TYR A 98 0.83 -5.02 -9.75
C TYR A 98 0.26 -3.63 -9.50
N CYS A 99 0.68 -2.95 -8.43
CA CYS A 99 0.23 -1.59 -8.17
C CYS A 99 1.44 -0.72 -7.81
N SER A 100 1.48 0.49 -8.37
CA SER A 100 2.55 1.46 -8.12
C SER A 100 2.49 2.08 -6.72
N GLY A 101 1.62 1.57 -5.86
CA GLY A 101 1.23 2.24 -4.62
C GLY A 101 0.53 3.56 -4.85
N LYS A 102 -0.01 3.84 -6.04
CA LYS A 102 -0.92 4.96 -6.28
C LYS A 102 -2.31 4.40 -6.53
N GLU A 103 -3.29 4.86 -5.77
CA GLU A 103 -4.68 4.57 -6.06
C GLU A 103 -5.07 5.32 -7.33
N VAL A 104 -5.71 4.59 -8.25
CA VAL A 104 -6.30 5.21 -9.43
C VAL A 104 -7.60 5.85 -8.98
N ASN A 105 -7.53 7.12 -8.60
CA ASN A 105 -8.71 7.95 -8.36
C ASN A 105 -9.08 8.72 -9.63
N LYS A 106 -10.28 9.33 -9.64
CA LYS A 106 -10.78 10.07 -10.81
C LYS A 106 -9.91 11.27 -11.14
N GLU A 107 -9.36 11.97 -10.13
CA GLU A 107 -8.42 13.08 -10.36
C GLU A 107 -7.15 12.59 -11.06
N GLY A 108 -6.52 11.53 -10.56
CA GLY A 108 -5.29 10.98 -11.13
C GLY A 108 -5.49 10.42 -12.54
N LEU A 109 -6.64 9.81 -12.82
CA LEU A 109 -7.02 9.43 -14.18
C LEU A 109 -7.18 10.66 -15.08
N PHE A 110 -7.83 11.72 -14.58
CA PHE A 110 -8.03 12.97 -15.32
C PHE A 110 -6.69 13.66 -15.61
N GLU A 111 -5.80 13.79 -14.63
CA GLU A 111 -4.44 14.32 -14.79
C GLU A 111 -3.65 13.52 -15.84
N TYR A 112 -3.69 12.18 -15.75
CA TYR A 112 -3.06 11.31 -16.75
C TYR A 112 -3.60 11.55 -18.16
N LEU A 113 -4.92 11.71 -18.31
CA LEU A 113 -5.55 11.99 -19.61
C LEU A 113 -5.13 13.37 -20.15
N VAL A 114 -5.11 14.39 -19.28
CA VAL A 114 -4.70 15.75 -19.62
C VAL A 114 -3.26 15.75 -20.12
N GLU A 115 -2.35 15.09 -19.41
CA GLU A 115 -0.95 15.01 -19.80
C GLU A 115 -0.76 14.19 -21.08
N LYS A 116 -1.38 13.00 -21.17
CA LYS A 116 -1.25 12.09 -22.30
C LYS A 116 -1.75 12.69 -23.62
N TYR A 117 -2.88 13.38 -23.57
CA TYR A 117 -3.50 14.00 -24.74
C TYR A 117 -3.15 15.49 -24.90
N LYS A 118 -2.33 16.04 -24.01
CA LYS A 118 -1.93 17.46 -23.98
C LYS A 118 -3.14 18.40 -24.03
N ILE A 119 -4.16 18.09 -23.22
CA ILE A 119 -5.39 18.88 -23.14
C ILE A 119 -5.10 20.18 -22.42
N ASP A 120 -5.48 21.31 -23.01
CA ASP A 120 -5.44 22.60 -22.33
C ASP A 120 -6.70 22.78 -21.48
N ILE A 121 -6.61 22.45 -20.19
CA ILE A 121 -7.74 22.53 -19.26
C ILE A 121 -8.36 23.94 -19.25
N ASN A 122 -7.54 25.00 -19.33
CA ASN A 122 -8.06 26.36 -19.24
C ASN A 122 -8.96 26.68 -20.43
N LYS A 123 -8.55 26.23 -21.62
CA LYS A 123 -9.35 26.39 -22.84
C LYS A 123 -10.67 25.63 -22.74
N GLU A 124 -10.62 24.35 -22.37
CA GLU A 124 -11.82 23.50 -22.28
C GLU A 124 -12.79 23.98 -21.18
N TRP A 125 -12.28 24.47 -20.05
CA TRP A 125 -13.10 25.02 -18.96
C TRP A 125 -13.87 26.28 -19.39
N VAL A 126 -13.24 27.13 -20.19
CA VAL A 126 -13.89 28.32 -20.76
C VAL A 126 -14.95 27.91 -21.80
N GLU A 127 -14.68 26.92 -22.64
CA GLU A 127 -15.67 26.42 -23.60
C GLU A 127 -16.88 25.78 -22.91
N TYR A 128 -16.67 24.97 -21.87
CA TYR A 128 -17.74 24.32 -21.11
C TYR A 128 -18.66 25.30 -20.38
N ASN A 129 -18.10 26.33 -19.73
CA ASN A 129 -18.90 27.31 -18.97
C ASN A 129 -19.59 28.36 -19.85
N ASN A 130 -19.27 28.42 -21.14
CA ASN A 130 -19.94 29.29 -22.11
C ASN A 130 -21.01 28.55 -22.94
N GLN A 131 -21.33 27.29 -22.59
CA GLN A 131 -22.51 26.55 -23.07
C GLN A 131 -23.75 26.91 -22.25
#